data_AF-A0A552L848-F1
#
_entry.id   AF-A0A552L848-F1
#
_cell.length_a   1.000
_cell.length_b   1.000
_cell.length_c   1.000
_cell.angle_alpha   90.00
_cell.angle_beta   90.00
_cell.angle_gamma   90.00
#
_symmetry.space_group_name_H-M   'P 1'
#
loop_
_entity.id
_entity.type
_entity.pdbx_description
1 polymer ?
#
loop_
_entity_poly.entity_id
_entity_poly.type
_entity_poly.pdbx_seq_one_letter_code
_entity_poly.pdbx_strand_id
1 'polypeptide(L)'
;MTTLLVPVYLDALYLPTKTNVLEEMTDYSKLPYYKNSQLVNRGRAYISETVLTVPFTQPQLTLKAGIHLHWSLPDALTNGIARDGEQGITFPLVPNRWLIIRRRGNLVEKKWVVESDYLYPEGATPEDIVISDKYDTV
;
A
#
# COMPACT_ATOMS: atom_id res chain seq x y z
N MET A 1 1.17 -0.62 -31.04
CA MET A 1 1.14 -0.75 -29.56
C MET A 1 2.58 -0.74 -29.09
N THR A 2 2.95 0.21 -28.24
CA THR A 2 4.31 0.30 -27.67
C THR A 2 4.27 -0.34 -26.29
N THR A 3 5.07 -1.38 -26.07
CA THR A 3 5.19 -2.05 -24.76
C THR A 3 6.50 -1.57 -24.12
N LEU A 4 6.40 -1.00 -22.92
CA LEU A 4 7.55 -0.62 -22.11
C LEU A 4 7.83 -1.76 -21.12
N LEU A 5 9.08 -2.24 -21.09
CA LEU A 5 9.53 -3.24 -20.11
C LEU A 5 10.48 -2.55 -19.14
N VAL A 6 10.04 -2.42 -17.89
CA VAL A 6 10.83 -1.79 -16.81
C VAL A 6 11.18 -2.85 -15.78
N PRO A 7 12.47 -3.04 -15.44
CA PRO A 7 12.84 -3.89 -14.32
C PRO A 7 12.33 -3.27 -13.01
N VAL A 8 11.78 -4.12 -12.15
CA VAL A 8 11.29 -3.75 -10.81
C VAL A 8 11.98 -4.66 -9.81
N TYR A 9 12.40 -4.10 -8.67
CA TYR A 9 12.88 -4.90 -7.54
C TYR A 9 11.68 -5.44 -6.77
N LEU A 10 11.68 -6.75 -6.55
CA LEU A 10 10.65 -7.47 -5.81
C LEU A 10 11.31 -8.23 -4.66
N ASP A 11 10.95 -7.85 -3.46
CA ASP A 11 11.30 -8.58 -2.24
C ASP A 11 10.18 -9.56 -1.89
N ALA A 12 10.58 -10.72 -1.36
CA ALA A 12 9.65 -11.75 -0.93
C ALA A 12 10.02 -12.24 0.47
N LEU A 13 9.10 -12.11 1.41
CA LEU A 13 9.19 -12.68 2.75
C LEU A 13 8.36 -13.96 2.81
N TYR A 14 9.04 -15.10 2.99
CA TYR A 14 8.39 -16.38 3.19
C TYR A 14 8.20 -16.67 4.69
N LEU A 15 6.94 -16.88 5.09
CA LEU A 15 6.55 -17.23 6.44
C LEU A 15 5.91 -18.63 6.44
N PRO A 16 6.57 -19.66 7.01
CA PRO A 16 6.01 -21.01 7.04
C PRO A 16 4.84 -21.15 8.02
N THR A 17 4.74 -20.26 9.00
CA THR A 17 3.70 -20.22 10.02
C THR A 17 3.19 -18.81 10.23
N LYS A 18 2.08 -18.66 10.93
CA LYS A 18 1.56 -17.35 11.36
C LYS A 18 2.60 -16.69 12.28
N THR A 19 3.03 -15.47 11.97
CA THR A 19 4.15 -14.80 12.66
C THR A 19 3.73 -13.41 13.13
N ASN A 20 3.98 -13.12 14.41
CA ASN A 20 3.78 -11.79 14.97
C ASN A 20 4.93 -10.88 14.52
N VAL A 21 4.57 -9.70 14.02
CA VAL A 21 5.50 -8.66 13.58
C VAL A 21 5.15 -7.35 14.27
N LEU A 22 6.10 -6.41 14.23
CA LEU A 22 5.85 -5.05 14.68
C LEU A 22 4.85 -4.39 13.72
N GLU A 23 3.81 -3.75 14.24
CA GLU A 23 2.94 -2.90 13.42
C GLU A 23 3.66 -1.58 13.06
N GLU A 24 3.14 -0.87 12.08
CA GLU A 24 3.54 0.51 11.77
C GLU A 24 3.48 1.40 13.02
N MET A 25 4.41 2.33 13.12
CA MET A 25 4.48 3.26 14.26
C MET A 25 3.44 4.37 14.19
N THR A 26 2.51 4.32 13.23
CA THR A 26 1.56 5.40 12.94
C THR A 26 0.19 4.85 12.58
N ASP A 27 -0.85 5.44 13.18
CA ASP A 27 -2.25 5.14 12.95
C ASP A 27 -2.97 6.42 12.52
N TYR A 28 -3.13 6.57 11.21
CA TYR A 28 -3.76 7.74 10.59
C TYR A 28 -5.29 7.77 10.76
N SER A 29 -5.92 6.66 11.16
CA SER A 29 -7.35 6.65 11.47
C SER A 29 -7.68 7.52 12.69
N LYS A 30 -6.65 7.99 13.40
CA LYS A 30 -6.74 8.94 14.51
C LYS A 30 -6.88 10.39 14.08
N LEU A 31 -6.56 10.73 12.83
CA LEU A 31 -6.70 12.10 12.32
C LEU A 31 -8.18 12.49 12.16
N PRO A 32 -8.51 13.79 12.21
CA PRO A 32 -9.84 14.26 11.83
C PRO A 32 -10.14 13.95 10.36
N TYR A 33 -11.32 13.37 10.09
CA TYR A 33 -11.83 13.13 8.74
C TYR A 33 -13.35 13.24 8.71
N TYR A 34 -13.92 13.41 7.53
CA TYR A 34 -15.38 13.44 7.36
C TYR A 34 -15.89 12.06 6.98
N LYS A 35 -16.88 11.57 7.73
CA LYS A 35 -17.59 10.35 7.45
C LYS A 35 -19.08 10.64 7.37
N ASN A 36 -19.71 10.43 6.21
CA ASN A 36 -21.14 10.74 6.01
C ASN A 36 -21.53 12.15 6.48
N SER A 37 -20.71 13.15 6.11
CA SER A 37 -20.84 14.56 6.53
C SER A 37 -20.69 14.83 8.04
N GLN A 38 -20.34 13.82 8.85
CA GLN A 38 -20.00 13.97 10.26
C GLN A 38 -18.48 14.05 10.42
N LEU A 39 -18.01 15.06 11.15
CA LEU A 39 -16.59 15.16 11.51
C LEU A 39 -16.26 14.13 12.60
N VAL A 40 -15.41 13.17 12.26
CA VAL A 40 -14.84 12.17 13.19
C VAL A 40 -13.52 12.69 13.75
N ASN A 41 -13.13 12.25 14.96
CA ASN A 41 -11.90 12.66 15.64
C ASN A 41 -11.74 14.18 15.83
N ARG A 42 -12.85 14.90 16.00
CA ARG A 42 -12.85 16.35 16.26
C ARG A 42 -11.98 16.67 17.49
N GLY A 43 -11.19 17.74 17.40
CA GLY A 43 -10.34 18.20 18.49
C GLY A 43 -8.95 17.57 18.52
N ARG A 44 -8.63 16.68 17.57
CA ARG A 44 -7.27 16.21 17.34
C ARG A 44 -6.53 17.13 16.38
N ALA A 45 -5.32 17.54 16.76
CA ALA A 45 -4.47 18.37 15.92
C ALA A 45 -3.81 17.53 14.83
N TYR A 46 -3.55 18.13 13.67
CA TYR A 46 -2.77 17.53 12.59
C TYR A 46 -1.26 17.60 12.92
N ILE A 47 -0.86 16.93 14.00
CA ILE A 47 0.54 16.81 14.43
C ILE A 47 0.93 15.33 14.43
N SER A 48 2.18 15.03 14.07
CA SER A 48 2.67 13.65 13.97
C SER A 48 2.44 12.86 15.25
N GLU A 49 2.60 13.49 16.42
CA GLU A 49 2.35 12.85 17.73
C GLU A 49 0.94 12.26 17.88
N THR A 50 -0.07 12.86 17.25
CA THR A 50 -1.47 12.37 17.33
C THR A 50 -1.66 11.02 16.67
N VAL A 51 -0.88 10.75 15.63
CA VAL A 51 -0.97 9.51 14.86
C VAL A 51 0.03 8.47 15.32
N LEU A 52 1.07 8.84 16.07
CA LEU A 52 2.03 7.86 16.57
C LEU A 52 1.34 6.80 17.46
N THR A 53 1.72 5.54 17.26
CA THR A 53 1.40 4.47 18.21
C THR A 53 2.18 4.71 19.50
N VAL A 54 1.56 4.44 20.66
CA VAL A 54 2.24 4.61 21.94
C VAL A 54 3.43 3.63 22.00
N PRO A 55 4.65 4.10 22.29
CA PRO A 55 5.79 3.21 22.45
C PRO A 55 5.48 2.12 23.49
N PHE A 56 5.86 0.87 23.21
CA PHE A 56 5.69 -0.27 24.12
C PHE A 56 4.24 -0.69 24.44
N THR A 57 3.21 -0.04 23.89
CA THR A 57 1.96 -0.77 23.66
C THR A 57 2.24 -1.86 22.63
N GLN A 58 1.71 -3.07 22.83
CA GLN A 58 1.90 -4.21 21.93
C GLN A 58 0.69 -4.37 20.99
N PRO A 59 0.47 -3.50 19.99
CA PRO A 59 -0.36 -3.93 18.88
C PRO A 59 0.44 -5.00 18.12
N GLN A 60 -0.07 -6.24 18.15
CA GLN A 60 0.54 -7.33 17.42
C GLN A 60 -0.12 -7.40 16.04
N LEU A 61 0.58 -6.88 15.02
CA LEU A 61 0.25 -7.26 13.66
C LEU A 61 0.67 -8.72 13.49
N THR A 62 -0.25 -9.58 13.07
CA THR A 62 0.09 -10.98 12.78
C THR A 62 -0.03 -11.27 11.29
N LEU A 63 1.09 -11.57 10.67
CA LEU A 63 1.13 -12.00 9.27
C LEU A 63 0.71 -13.46 9.15
N LYS A 64 -0.14 -13.76 8.16
CA LYS A 64 -0.52 -15.13 7.80
C LYS A 64 0.70 -15.87 7.23
N ALA A 65 0.71 -17.20 7.37
CA ALA A 65 1.68 -18.05 6.68
C ALA A 65 1.53 -17.88 5.16
N GLY A 66 2.64 -17.80 4.43
CA GLY A 66 2.63 -17.58 2.98
C GLY A 66 3.85 -16.83 2.48
N ILE A 67 3.71 -16.26 1.27
CA ILE A 67 4.71 -15.38 0.66
C ILE A 67 4.12 -13.98 0.67
N HIS A 68 4.82 -13.05 1.32
CA HIS A 68 4.49 -11.62 1.33
C HIS A 68 5.42 -10.93 0.34
N LEU A 69 4.84 -10.20 -0.61
CA LEU A 69 5.58 -9.52 -1.66
C LEU A 69 5.66 -8.04 -1.33
N HIS A 70 6.85 -7.47 -1.47
CA HIS A 70 7.08 -6.04 -1.32
C HIS A 70 7.81 -5.53 -2.56
N TRP A 71 7.28 -4.47 -3.16
CA TRP A 71 7.88 -3.83 -4.33
C TRP A 71 7.59 -2.34 -4.28
N SER A 72 8.42 -1.57 -4.99
CA SER A 72 8.23 -0.14 -5.18
C SER A 72 8.12 0.20 -6.66
N LEU A 73 7.60 1.39 -6.96
CA LEU A 73 7.68 1.92 -8.31
C LEU A 73 9.15 2.14 -8.70
N PRO A 74 9.56 1.77 -9.93
CA PRO A 74 10.88 2.11 -10.44
C PRO A 74 11.14 3.61 -10.38
N ASP A 75 12.36 4.01 -10.02
CA ASP A 75 12.75 5.41 -9.90
C ASP A 75 12.44 6.24 -11.16
N ALA A 76 12.57 5.64 -12.34
CA ALA A 76 12.24 6.30 -13.60
C ALA A 76 10.77 6.77 -13.69
N LEU A 77 9.88 6.16 -12.91
CA LEU A 77 8.46 6.50 -12.84
C LEU A 77 8.12 7.39 -11.63
N THR A 78 9.07 7.70 -10.76
CA THR A 78 8.85 8.55 -9.58
C THR A 78 9.44 9.97 -9.75
N ASN A 79 10.15 10.22 -10.85
CA ASN A 79 10.76 11.51 -11.16
C ASN A 79 9.87 12.36 -12.07
N GLY A 80 9.77 13.65 -11.76
CA GLY A 80 9.14 14.64 -12.63
C GLY A 80 10.06 15.06 -13.77
N ILE A 81 9.49 15.25 -14.96
CA ILE A 81 10.18 15.71 -16.17
C ILE A 81 9.89 17.20 -16.33
N ALA A 82 10.93 18.03 -16.21
CA ALA A 82 10.93 19.42 -16.62
C ALA A 82 11.53 19.53 -18.02
N ARG A 83 10.88 20.25 -18.94
CA ARG A 83 11.37 20.49 -20.29
C ARG A 83 11.65 21.97 -20.50
N ASP A 84 12.75 22.27 -21.19
CA ASP A 84 13.12 23.65 -21.51
C ASP A 84 12.02 24.35 -22.30
N GLY A 85 11.55 25.50 -21.80
CA GLY A 85 10.49 26.30 -22.41
C GLY A 85 9.06 25.89 -22.03
N GLU A 86 8.87 24.81 -21.27
CA GLU A 86 7.56 24.44 -20.69
C GLU A 86 7.41 25.01 -19.28
N GLN A 87 6.24 25.55 -18.95
CA GLN A 87 5.91 25.91 -17.56
C GLN A 87 5.35 24.69 -16.84
N GLY A 88 6.10 24.17 -15.87
CA GLY A 88 5.64 23.12 -14.96
C GLY A 88 6.51 21.85 -14.97
N ILE A 89 6.11 20.90 -14.12
CA ILE A 89 6.75 19.57 -14.00
C ILE A 89 5.68 18.54 -14.39
N THR A 90 6.02 17.65 -15.32
CA THR A 90 5.13 16.56 -15.73
C THR A 90 5.56 15.25 -15.08
N PHE A 91 4.62 14.47 -14.56
CA PHE A 91 4.92 13.15 -13.98
C PHE A 91 4.48 12.05 -14.95
N PRO A 92 5.26 10.97 -15.08
CA PRO A 92 4.84 9.83 -15.87
C PRO A 92 3.63 9.15 -15.23
N LEU A 93 2.78 8.55 -16.08
CA LEU A 93 1.72 7.68 -15.59
C LEU A 93 2.34 6.40 -15.00
N VAL A 94 1.95 6.08 -13.77
CA VAL A 94 2.37 4.86 -13.06
C VAL A 94 1.28 3.78 -13.16
N PRO A 95 1.64 2.49 -13.06
CA PRO A 95 0.65 1.42 -13.05
C PRO A 95 -0.26 1.49 -11.82
N ASN A 96 -1.57 1.27 -12.03
CA ASN A 96 -2.56 1.02 -10.97
C ASN A 96 -2.84 -0.49 -10.82
N ARG A 97 -2.74 -1.27 -11.91
CA ARG A 97 -3.09 -2.69 -11.94
C ARG A 97 -1.86 -3.56 -12.07
N TRP A 98 -1.74 -4.54 -11.18
CA TRP A 98 -0.64 -5.49 -11.17
C TRP A 98 -1.17 -6.92 -11.34
N LEU A 99 -0.69 -7.62 -12.38
CA LEU A 99 -1.00 -9.02 -12.59
C LEU A 99 0.10 -9.88 -11.95
N ILE A 100 -0.21 -10.53 -10.84
CA ILE A 100 0.70 -11.45 -10.15
C ILE A 100 0.38 -12.87 -10.63
N ILE A 101 1.40 -13.59 -11.10
CA ILE A 101 1.26 -14.98 -11.55
C ILE A 101 2.24 -15.84 -10.78
N ARG A 102 1.71 -16.77 -9.98
CA ARG A 102 2.52 -17.81 -9.35
C ARG A 102 2.68 -18.97 -10.32
N ARG A 103 3.92 -19.34 -10.62
CA ARG A 103 4.27 -20.45 -11.51
C ARG A 103 5.14 -21.47 -10.77
N ARG A 104 4.95 -22.74 -11.13
CA ARG A 104 5.84 -23.85 -10.76
C ARG A 104 6.35 -24.49 -12.05
N GLY A 105 7.56 -24.11 -12.46
CA GLY A 105 8.05 -24.40 -13.81
C GLY A 105 7.15 -23.76 -14.87
N ASN A 106 6.68 -24.56 -15.83
CA ASN A 106 5.78 -24.09 -16.89
C ASN A 106 4.30 -24.06 -16.47
N LEU A 107 3.94 -24.56 -15.29
CA LEU A 107 2.56 -24.58 -14.80
C LEU A 107 2.22 -23.27 -14.10
N VAL A 108 1.14 -22.62 -14.53
CA VAL A 108 0.54 -21.50 -13.78
C VAL A 108 -0.34 -22.07 -12.68
N GLU A 109 0.02 -21.81 -11.42
CA GLU A 109 -0.73 -22.31 -10.25
C GLU A 109 -1.84 -21.35 -9.84
N LYS A 110 -1.56 -20.04 -9.79
CA LYS A 110 -2.50 -19.01 -9.36
C LYS A 110 -2.23 -17.68 -10.05
N LYS A 111 -3.27 -16.85 -10.14
CA LYS A 111 -3.22 -15.51 -10.69
C LYS A 111 -4.00 -14.56 -9.78
N TRP A 112 -3.48 -13.35 -9.62
CA TRP A 112 -4.16 -12.27 -8.90
C TRP A 112 -4.04 -10.99 -9.72
N VAL A 113 -5.07 -10.16 -9.65
CA VAL A 113 -5.00 -8.76 -10.05
C VAL A 113 -5.06 -7.94 -8.78
N VAL A 114 -4.11 -7.03 -8.66
CA VAL A 114 -3.92 -6.12 -7.53
C VAL A 114 -4.17 -4.72 -8.07
N GLU A 115 -5.11 -4.01 -7.46
CA GLU A 115 -5.52 -2.64 -7.83
C GLU A 115 -5.04 -1.70 -6.74
N SER A 116 -4.14 -0.78 -7.08
CA SER A 116 -3.54 0.17 -6.15
C SER A 116 -4.51 1.27 -5.70
N ASP A 117 -5.62 1.47 -6.42
CA ASP A 117 -6.66 2.46 -6.11
C ASP A 117 -7.96 1.83 -5.59
N TYR A 118 -7.91 0.56 -5.18
CA TYR A 118 -9.07 -0.14 -4.67
C TYR A 118 -9.42 0.33 -3.25
N LEU A 119 -10.53 1.07 -3.14
CA LEU A 119 -11.09 1.45 -1.86
C LEU A 119 -11.94 0.30 -1.31
N TYR A 120 -11.58 -0.19 -0.12
CA TYR A 120 -12.39 -1.22 0.55
C TYR A 120 -13.76 -0.67 0.94
N PRO A 121 -14.84 -1.46 0.76
CA PRO A 121 -16.15 -1.08 1.26
C PRO A 121 -16.11 -0.79 2.76
N GLU A 122 -16.90 0.18 3.19
CA GLU A 122 -17.02 0.50 4.60
C GLU A 122 -17.45 -0.74 5.40
N GLY A 123 -16.70 -1.08 6.45
CA GLY A 123 -16.97 -2.25 7.30
C GLY A 123 -16.38 -3.57 6.80
N ALA A 124 -15.61 -3.58 5.70
CA ALA A 124 -14.84 -4.75 5.29
C ALA A 124 -13.81 -5.14 6.38
N THR A 125 -13.59 -6.44 6.55
CA THR A 125 -12.67 -6.91 7.59
C THR A 125 -11.22 -6.91 7.10
N PRO A 126 -10.22 -6.70 7.99
CA PRO A 126 -8.81 -6.77 7.61
C PRO A 126 -8.37 -8.11 7.02
N GLU A 127 -9.16 -9.17 7.22
CA GLU A 127 -8.86 -10.51 6.72
C GLU A 127 -8.97 -10.62 5.19
N ASP A 128 -9.73 -9.71 4.58
CA ASP A 128 -9.94 -9.56 3.14
C ASP A 128 -8.89 -8.66 2.47
N ILE A 129 -8.00 -8.04 3.25
CA ILE A 129 -7.02 -7.07 2.76
C ILE A 129 -5.82 -7.81 2.15
N VAL A 130 -5.73 -7.79 0.82
CA VAL A 130 -4.65 -8.41 0.03
C VAL A 130 -3.47 -7.46 -0.19
N ILE A 131 -3.69 -6.16 -0.04
CA ILE A 131 -2.71 -5.08 -0.13
C ILE A 131 -2.91 -4.22 1.11
N SER A 132 -1.92 -4.19 2.00
CA SER A 132 -1.94 -3.24 3.11
C SER A 132 -1.16 -1.99 2.71
N ASP A 133 -1.81 -1.07 1.99
CA ASP A 133 -1.48 0.35 2.10
C ASP A 133 -2.60 0.95 2.97
N LYS A 134 -2.39 1.01 4.30
CA LYS A 134 -3.40 1.53 5.25
C LYS A 134 -3.65 3.05 5.12
N TYR A 135 -3.18 3.67 4.03
CA TYR A 135 -3.29 5.11 3.76
C TYR A 135 -4.58 5.49 3.02
N ASP A 136 -5.35 4.52 2.50
CA ASP A 136 -6.65 4.79 1.87
C ASP A 136 -7.76 4.93 2.92
N THR A 137 -7.75 6.08 3.59
CA THR A 137 -8.97 6.66 4.18
C THR A 137 -9.21 8.00 3.52
N VAL A 138 -10.16 8.04 2.57
CA VAL A 138 -10.80 9.26 2.09
C VAL A 138 -12.20 9.34 2.68
#